data_AF-W0I158-F1
#
_entry.id   AF-W0I158-F1
#
_cell.length_a   1.000
_cell.length_b   1.000
_cell.length_c   1.000
_cell.angle_alpha   90.00
_cell.angle_beta   90.00
_cell.angle_gamma   90.00
#
_symmetry.space_group_name_H-M   'P 1'
#
loop_
_entity.id
_entity.type
_entity.pdbx_description
1 polymer ?
#
loop_
_entity_poly.entity_id
_entity_poly.type
_entity_poly.pdbx_seq_one_letter_code
_entity_poly.pdbx_strand_id
1 'polypeptide(L)'
;MVNLEEVLELVKKGYTNPKEIAKTLNLAVEEVEGMMRILESLGYIERVKLGSSLCRSCPLRKLCSGECIHFRGQIYLIFKKEVSK
;
A
#
# COMPACT_ATOMS: atom_id res chain seq x y z
N MET A 1 -9.52 16.67 -6.84
CA MET A 1 -10.04 15.98 -5.64
C MET A 1 -9.22 14.73 -5.51
N VAL A 2 -8.45 14.58 -4.44
CA VAL A 2 -7.63 13.36 -4.25
C VAL A 2 -8.56 12.24 -3.82
N ASN A 3 -8.55 11.15 -4.58
CA ASN A 3 -9.45 10.02 -4.37
C ASN A 3 -8.70 8.90 -3.63
N LEU A 4 -9.45 8.08 -2.88
CA LEU A 4 -8.97 6.85 -2.23
C LEU A 4 -8.12 5.96 -3.16
N GLU A 5 -8.40 6.01 -4.47
CA GLU A 5 -7.67 5.33 -5.53
C GLU A 5 -6.19 5.74 -5.60
N GLU A 6 -5.86 7.03 -5.43
CA GLU A 6 -4.47 7.51 -5.51
C GLU A 6 -3.62 7.00 -4.34
N VAL A 7 -4.20 6.99 -3.13
CA VAL A 7 -3.56 6.36 -1.96
C VAL A 7 -3.36 4.87 -2.20
N LEU A 8 -4.36 4.18 -2.73
CA LEU A 8 -4.27 2.76 -3.04
C LEU A 8 -3.19 2.44 -4.07
N GLU A 9 -3.07 3.26 -5.12
CA GLU A 9 -2.03 3.11 -6.15
C GLU A 9 -0.62 3.34 -5.58
N LEU A 10 -0.44 4.27 -4.65
CA LEU A 10 0.83 4.43 -3.95
C LEU A 10 1.15 3.23 -3.06
N VAL A 11 0.16 2.68 -2.35
CA VAL A 11 0.36 1.45 -1.56
C VAL A 11 0.73 0.27 -2.46
N LYS A 12 0.08 0.11 -3.62
CA LYS A 12 0.47 -0.90 -4.63
C LYS A 12 1.91 -0.73 -5.12
N LYS A 13 2.39 0.51 -5.24
CA LYS A 13 3.78 0.84 -5.60
C LYS A 13 4.77 0.63 -4.45
N GLY A 14 4.30 0.21 -3.27
CA GLY A 14 5.14 -0.11 -2.12
C GLY A 14 5.33 1.03 -1.12
N TYR A 15 4.59 2.14 -1.26
CA TYR A 15 4.59 3.19 -0.24
C TYR A 15 3.82 2.71 0.99
N THR A 16 4.50 2.58 2.13
CA THR A 16 3.90 2.07 3.37
C THR A 16 3.79 3.12 4.46
N ASN A 17 4.41 4.30 4.29
CA ASN A 17 4.46 5.35 5.29
C ASN A 17 3.45 6.47 4.97
N PRO A 18 2.46 6.74 5.85
CA PRO A 18 1.48 7.81 5.66
C PRO A 18 2.12 9.19 5.40
N LYS A 19 3.26 9.48 6.03
CA LYS A 19 3.95 10.77 5.84
C LYS A 19 4.53 10.93 4.44
N GLU A 20 5.05 9.84 3.86
CA GLU A 20 5.58 9.85 2.50
C GLU A 20 4.47 9.98 1.46
N ILE A 21 3.37 9.27 1.69
CA ILE A 21 2.17 9.35 0.85
C ILE A 21 1.58 10.76 0.91
N ALA A 22 1.42 11.33 2.11
CA ALA A 22 0.94 12.69 2.31
C ALA A 22 1.82 13.73 1.60
N LYS A 23 3.14 13.59 1.71
CA LYS A 23 4.10 14.43 0.98
C LYS A 23 3.95 14.28 -0.54
N THR A 24 3.75 13.05 -1.03
CA THR A 24 3.62 12.75 -2.46
C THR A 24 2.33 13.33 -3.04
N LEU A 25 1.23 13.28 -2.27
CA LEU A 25 -0.09 13.76 -2.68
C LEU A 25 -0.36 15.23 -2.29
N ASN A 26 0.57 15.87 -1.58
CA ASN A 26 0.41 17.21 -1.01
C ASN A 26 -0.85 17.33 -0.12
N LEU A 27 -1.02 16.38 0.79
CA LEU A 27 -2.15 16.29 1.74
C LEU A 27 -1.66 16.36 3.19
N ALA A 28 -2.58 16.54 4.13
CA ALA A 28 -2.28 16.35 5.54
C ALA A 28 -2.08 14.86 5.85
N VAL A 29 -1.22 14.57 6.84
CA VAL A 29 -0.92 13.18 7.24
C VAL A 29 -2.19 12.50 7.78
N GLU A 30 -2.99 13.24 8.52
CA GLU A 30 -4.24 12.80 9.14
C GLU A 30 -5.28 12.40 8.08
N GLU A 31 -5.33 13.11 6.94
CA GLU A 31 -6.21 12.78 5.82
C GLU A 31 -5.80 11.44 5.20
N VAL A 32 -4.50 11.24 4.96
CA VAL A 32 -3.97 9.99 4.43
C VAL A 32 -4.22 8.83 5.39
N GLU A 33 -4.01 9.04 6.70
CA GLU A 33 -4.33 8.02 7.71
C GLU A 33 -5.82 7.66 7.71
N GLY A 34 -6.71 8.63 7.56
CA GLY A 34 -8.15 8.40 7.40
C GLY A 34 -8.46 7.55 6.17
N MET A 35 -7.87 7.88 5.01
CA MET A 35 -8.03 7.11 3.77
C MET A 35 -7.49 5.69 3.92
N MET A 36 -6.35 5.48 4.57
CA MET A 36 -5.81 4.16 4.82
C MET A 36 -6.72 3.31 5.71
N ARG A 37 -7.33 3.89 6.76
CA ARG A 37 -8.31 3.16 7.60
C ARG A 37 -9.54 2.73 6.81
N ILE A 38 -9.99 3.56 5.86
CA ILE A 38 -11.09 3.21 4.95
C ILE A 38 -10.67 2.04 4.05
N LEU A 39 -9.51 2.13 3.40
CA LEU A 39 -8.98 1.04 2.55
C LEU A 39 -8.80 -0.28 3.31
N GLU A 40 -8.35 -0.20 4.57
CA GLU A 40 -8.21 -1.36 5.46
C GLU A 40 -9.57 -1.97 5.79
N SER A 41 -10.56 -1.13 6.13
CA SER A 41 -11.93 -1.58 6.44
C SER A 41 -12.62 -2.23 5.22
N LEU A 42 -12.28 -1.76 4.02
CA LEU A 42 -12.73 -2.33 2.75
C LEU A 42 -11.92 -3.58 2.33
N GLY A 43 -10.86 -3.94 3.06
CA GLY A 43 -10.03 -5.11 2.80
C GLY A 43 -9.02 -4.96 1.66
N TYR A 44 -8.83 -3.75 1.11
CA TYR A 44 -7.84 -3.50 0.06
C TYR A 44 -6.41 -3.57 0.56
N ILE A 45 -6.19 -3.20 1.83
CA ILE A 45 -4.88 -3.19 2.47
C ILE A 45 -4.97 -3.81 3.88
N GLU A 46 -3.85 -4.23 4.41
CA GLU A 46 -3.71 -4.78 5.76
C GLU A 46 -2.56 -4.11 6.49
N ARG A 47 -2.77 -3.72 7.74
CA ARG A 47 -1.68 -3.27 8.61
C ARG A 47 -0.92 -4.46 9.16
N VAL A 48 0.37 -4.51 8.85
CA VAL A 48 1.29 -5.56 9.28
C VAL A 48 2.16 -5.01 10.41
N LYS A 49 2.05 -5.63 11.59
CA LYS A 49 2.88 -5.31 12.76
C LYS A 49 4.08 -6.25 12.89
N LEU A 50 5.11 -5.76 13.56
CA LEU A 50 6.33 -6.50 13.89
C LEU A 50 5.94 -7.76 14.68
N GLY A 51 6.45 -8.92 14.25
CA GLY A 51 6.12 -10.23 14.82
C GLY A 51 5.14 -11.06 14.00
N SER A 52 4.44 -10.45 13.03
CA SER A 52 3.72 -11.19 12.00
C SER A 52 4.65 -12.13 11.21
N SER A 53 4.09 -13.19 10.62
CA SER A 53 4.83 -14.12 9.75
C SER A 53 5.53 -13.37 8.59
N LEU A 54 4.85 -12.40 8.01
CA LEU A 54 5.36 -11.53 6.93
C LEU A 54 6.60 -10.73 7.37
N CYS A 55 6.58 -10.14 8.57
CA CYS A 55 7.76 -9.45 9.11
C CYS A 55 8.90 -10.42 9.42
N ARG A 56 8.61 -11.66 9.85
CA ARG A 56 9.64 -12.67 10.15
C ARG A 56 10.41 -13.09 8.90
N SER A 57 9.73 -13.20 7.75
CA SER A 57 10.32 -13.50 6.45
C SER A 57 10.87 -12.27 5.71
N CYS A 58 10.67 -11.05 6.23
CA CYS A 58 11.09 -9.83 5.55
C CYS A 58 12.63 -9.66 5.61
N PRO A 59 13.33 -9.56 4.46
CA PRO A 59 14.79 -9.38 4.42
C PRO A 59 15.26 -8.09 5.12
N LEU A 60 14.40 -7.07 5.13
CA LEU A 60 14.68 -5.75 5.72
C LEU A 60 14.32 -5.66 7.21
N ARG A 61 13.96 -6.76 7.87
CA ARG A 61 13.49 -6.78 9.28
C ARG A 61 14.42 -6.04 10.24
N LYS A 62 15.74 -6.11 10.03
CA LYS A 62 16.74 -5.45 10.91
C LYS A 62 16.73 -3.92 10.83
N LEU A 63 16.17 -3.35 9.76
CA LEU A 63 16.14 -1.92 9.48
C LEU A 63 14.71 -1.35 9.48
N CYS A 64 13.71 -2.21 9.68
CA CYS A 64 12.30 -1.84 9.62
C CYS A 64 11.83 -1.31 10.98
N SER A 65 11.06 -0.22 10.96
CA SER A 65 10.38 0.37 12.14
C SER A 65 9.31 -0.54 12.76
N GLY A 66 8.95 -1.64 12.07
CA GLY A 66 8.07 -2.67 12.61
C GLY A 66 6.58 -2.44 12.42
N GLU A 67 6.19 -1.44 11.64
CA GLU A 67 4.81 -1.29 11.19
C GLU A 67 4.83 -0.93 9.70
N CYS A 68 4.22 -1.77 8.87
CA CYS A 68 4.05 -1.51 7.45
C CYS A 68 2.63 -1.86 7.00
N ILE A 69 2.30 -1.50 5.76
CA ILE A 69 1.00 -1.75 5.16
C ILE A 69 1.22 -2.61 3.93
N HIS A 70 0.43 -3.67 3.80
CA HIS A 70 0.48 -4.59 2.67
C HIS A 70 -0.78 -4.47 1.83
N PHE A 71 -0.62 -4.44 0.50
CA PHE A 71 -1.74 -4.51 -0.43
C PHE A 71 -2.28 -5.95 -0.49
N ARG A 72 -3.59 -6.15 -0.33
CA ARG A 72 -4.23 -7.48 -0.38
C ARG A 72 -4.86 -7.84 -1.73
N GLY A 73 -4.87 -6.94 -2.70
CA GLY A 73 -5.44 -7.24 -4.01
C GLY A 73 -4.54 -8.14 -4.85
N GLN A 74 -5.15 -8.94 -5.72
CA GLN A 74 -4.44 -9.70 -6.73
C GLN A 74 -4.19 -8.79 -7.95
N ILE A 75 -2.92 -8.67 -8.37
CA ILE A 75 -2.58 -7.97 -9.60
C ILE A 75 -2.67 -8.98 -10.76
N TYR A 76 -3.73 -8.90 -11.56
CA TYR A 76 -3.82 -9.67 -12.80
C TYR A 76 -3.14 -8.89 -13.93
N LEU A 77 -2.05 -9.44 -14.47
CA LEU A 77 -1.40 -8.90 -15.66
C LEU A 77 -2.13 -9.44 -16.90
N ILE A 78 -2.82 -8.56 -17.64
CA ILE A 78 -3.39 -8.91 -18.94
C ILE A 78 -2.33 -8.64 -20.01
N PHE A 79 -1.75 -9.70 -20.56
CA PHE A 79 -0.90 -9.59 -21.74
C PHE A 79 -1.79 -9.45 -22.98
N LYS A 80 -1.74 -8.29 -23.64
CA LYS A 80 -2.37 -8.13 -24.96
C LYS A 80 -1.57 -8.95 -25.97
N LYS A 81 -2.09 -10.10 -26.38
CA LYS A 81 -1.52 -10.87 -27.48
C LYS A 81 -1.73 -10.08 -28.76
N GLU A 82 -0.66 -9.60 -29.39
CA GLU A 82 -0.74 -9.05 -30.74
C GLU A 82 -1.18 -10.19 -31.67
N VAL A 83 -2.37 -10.05 -32.24
CA VAL A 83 -2.85 -10.93 -33.30
C VAL A 83 -2.11 -10.49 -34.56
N SER A 84 -1.00 -11.14 -34.86
CA SER A 84 -0.39 -11.08 -36.19
C SER A 84 -1.40 -11.63 -37.20
N LYS A 85 -1.88 -10.75 -38.08
CA LYS A 85 -2.60 -11.12 -39.29
C LYS A 85 -1.63 -11.66 -40.33
#